data_AF-A0A1G3CLU5-F1
#
_entry.id   AF-A0A1G3CLU5-F1
#
_cell.length_a   1.000
_cell.length_b   1.000
_cell.length_c   1.000
_cell.angle_alpha   90.00
_cell.angle_beta   90.00
_cell.angle_gamma   90.00
#
_symmetry.space_group_name_H-M   'P 1'
#
loop_
_entity.id
_entity.type
_entity.pdbx_description
1 polymer ?
#
loop_
_entity_poly.entity_id
_entity_poly.type
_entity_poly.pdbx_seq_one_letter_code
_entity_poly.pdbx_strand_id
1 'polypeptide(L)'
;MTFIIENLRESDIVAVVNLYHLIIDELHARSLEVERLHFKDIYPVEEVKKRLDNKDCVYLVGKEDDKIVGFVFAWVSEGVGNLHWMGLAPGYRKKGYGDKLLEETIKTFMEKGCHEAKLFTYPSEKVAYHLFQKHGFKEVAFIDHRFFGVSIILMVRKITPIPEEHRAKKIVLAGEAGQGIKLMAHALANILAKLGKEVALNLVYDATVRGGNIRAEIVYSDEPIEVPFFEEADIGLQLSKTPDPSVRAKLVLIESSACDAECKKCEIRCPASDRIPFEQLAIEQFNSPIFVNMIALGRLLSKVGINIETVNFASEFPSQFLDENIKAVRYGYTYQD
;
A
#
# COMPACT_ATOMS: atom_id res chain seq x y z
N MET A 1 -8.84 -39.73 -15.06
CA MET A 1 -8.31 -39.54 -13.70
C MET A 1 -8.74 -38.16 -13.24
N THR A 2 -9.47 -38.09 -12.13
CA THR A 2 -10.08 -36.83 -11.64
C THR A 2 -9.17 -36.25 -10.56
N PHE A 3 -8.66 -35.04 -10.80
CA PHE A 3 -7.90 -34.30 -9.80
C PHE A 3 -8.85 -33.45 -8.97
N ILE A 4 -8.83 -33.66 -7.65
CA ILE A 4 -9.66 -32.95 -6.68
C ILE A 4 -8.78 -32.15 -5.73
N ILE A 5 -9.30 -31.02 -5.24
CA ILE A 5 -8.65 -30.18 -4.24
C ILE A 5 -9.53 -30.17 -3.00
N GLU A 6 -8.92 -30.40 -1.84
CA GLU A 6 -9.60 -30.42 -0.55
C GLU A 6 -8.78 -29.65 0.49
N ASN A 7 -9.42 -29.21 1.57
CA ASN A 7 -8.69 -28.75 2.75
C ASN A 7 -7.89 -29.91 3.35
N LEU A 8 -6.70 -29.62 3.89
CA LEU A 8 -5.89 -30.60 4.59
C LEU A 8 -6.65 -31.15 5.80
N ARG A 9 -6.68 -32.47 5.92
CA ARG A 9 -7.28 -33.19 7.06
C ARG A 9 -6.18 -33.85 7.88
N GLU A 10 -6.48 -34.15 9.14
CA GLU A 10 -5.52 -34.82 10.03
C GLU A 10 -4.96 -36.14 9.45
N SER A 11 -5.82 -36.94 8.80
CA SER A 11 -5.43 -38.20 8.14
C SER A 11 -4.39 -38.02 7.03
N ASP A 12 -4.33 -36.82 6.45
CA ASP A 12 -3.55 -36.51 5.26
C ASP A 12 -2.20 -35.84 5.60
N ILE A 13 -2.00 -35.41 6.87
CA ILE A 13 -0.82 -34.62 7.30
C ILE A 13 0.49 -35.34 7.00
N VAL A 14 0.62 -36.60 7.43
CA VAL A 14 1.88 -37.34 7.28
C VAL A 14 2.27 -37.46 5.81
N ALA A 15 1.31 -37.76 4.94
CA ALA A 15 1.55 -37.87 3.50
C ALA A 15 1.94 -36.53 2.86
N VAL A 16 1.31 -35.43 3.29
CA VAL A 16 1.60 -34.08 2.79
C VAL A 16 2.96 -33.58 3.26
N VAL A 17 3.31 -33.76 4.53
CA VAL A 17 4.62 -33.38 5.07
C VAL A 17 5.74 -34.17 4.38
N ASN A 18 5.52 -35.46 4.11
CA ASN A 18 6.47 -36.26 3.32
C ASN A 18 6.63 -35.74 1.88
N LEU A 19 5.53 -35.34 1.22
CA LEU A 19 5.59 -34.72 -0.10
C LEU A 19 6.29 -33.36 -0.07
N TYR A 20 6.05 -32.54 0.97
CA TYR A 20 6.76 -31.29 1.20
C TYR A 20 8.27 -31.53 1.33
N HIS A 21 8.69 -32.49 2.17
CA HIS A 21 10.09 -32.85 2.34
C HIS A 21 10.75 -33.28 1.03
N LEU A 22 10.07 -34.11 0.22
CA LEU A 22 10.54 -34.53 -1.09
C LEU A 22 10.80 -33.32 -2.02
N ILE A 23 9.90 -32.33 -2.00
CA ILE A 23 10.04 -31.13 -2.83
C ILE A 23 11.16 -30.23 -2.31
N ILE A 24 11.34 -30.10 -0.99
CA ILE A 24 12.49 -29.38 -0.43
C ILE A 24 13.81 -30.05 -0.86
N ASP A 25 13.89 -31.37 -0.82
CA ASP A 25 15.08 -32.08 -1.27
C ASP A 25 15.38 -31.88 -2.76
N GLU A 26 14.35 -31.76 -3.59
CA GLU A 26 14.49 -31.47 -5.02
C GLU A 26 14.93 -30.03 -5.27
N LEU A 27 14.23 -29.04 -4.69
CA LEU A 27 14.48 -27.61 -4.88
C LEU A 27 15.87 -27.21 -4.34
N HIS A 28 16.26 -27.80 -3.21
CA HIS A 28 17.50 -27.50 -2.51
C HIS A 28 18.53 -28.63 -2.66
N ALA A 29 18.50 -29.38 -3.77
CA ALA A 29 19.41 -30.52 -4.00
C ALA A 29 20.91 -30.14 -3.96
N ARG A 30 21.24 -28.86 -4.15
CA ARG A 30 22.61 -28.32 -4.09
C ARG A 30 22.99 -27.72 -2.73
N SER A 31 22.03 -27.62 -1.82
CA SER A 31 22.23 -27.10 -0.46
C SER A 31 22.77 -28.16 0.48
N LEU A 32 23.37 -27.69 1.58
CA LEU A 32 23.79 -28.57 2.67
C LEU A 32 22.59 -29.26 3.30
N GLU A 33 22.81 -30.44 3.89
CA GLU A 33 21.74 -31.18 4.58
C GLU A 33 21.10 -30.37 5.71
N VAL A 34 21.90 -29.63 6.47
CA VAL A 34 21.41 -28.75 7.55
C VAL A 34 20.48 -27.65 7.04
N GLU A 35 20.73 -27.10 5.86
CA GLU A 35 19.87 -26.09 5.25
C GLU A 35 18.54 -26.70 4.81
N ARG A 36 18.57 -27.91 4.23
CA ARG A 36 17.36 -28.65 3.86
C ARG A 36 16.52 -29.01 5.08
N LEU A 37 17.16 -29.42 6.18
CA LEU A 37 16.48 -29.68 7.46
C LEU A 37 15.79 -28.43 7.98
N HIS A 38 16.43 -27.27 7.91
CA HIS A 38 15.83 -26.01 8.34
C HIS A 38 14.51 -25.71 7.61
N PHE A 39 14.43 -25.94 6.29
CA PHE A 39 13.18 -25.80 5.55
C PHE A 39 12.14 -26.84 5.96
N LYS A 40 12.54 -28.10 6.13
CA LYS A 40 11.64 -29.19 6.56
C LYS A 40 11.01 -28.90 7.94
N ASP A 41 11.79 -28.34 8.85
CA ASP A 41 11.38 -28.00 10.22
C ASP A 41 10.38 -26.83 10.32
N ILE A 42 10.03 -26.18 9.20
CA ILE A 42 8.96 -25.16 9.16
C ILE A 42 7.57 -25.81 9.32
N TYR A 43 7.40 -27.03 8.83
CA TYR A 43 6.13 -27.77 8.80
C TYR A 43 6.23 -29.18 9.40
N PRO A 44 6.69 -29.34 10.66
CA PRO A 44 6.69 -30.64 11.31
C PRO A 44 5.25 -31.08 11.57
N VAL A 45 5.03 -32.41 11.55
CA VAL A 45 3.69 -33.03 11.64
C VAL A 45 2.85 -32.48 12.79
N GLU A 46 3.43 -32.38 13.99
CA GLU A 46 2.72 -31.90 15.19
C GLU A 46 2.31 -30.43 15.09
N GLU A 47 3.14 -29.58 14.47
CA GLU A 47 2.79 -28.16 14.29
C GLU A 47 1.78 -27.97 13.17
N VAL A 48 1.87 -28.74 12.08
CA VAL A 48 0.83 -28.76 11.04
C VAL A 48 -0.51 -29.17 11.64
N LYS A 49 -0.52 -30.19 12.51
CA LYS A 49 -1.72 -30.65 13.21
C LYS A 49 -2.34 -29.56 14.07
N LYS A 50 -1.54 -28.87 14.90
CA LYS A 50 -2.03 -27.74 15.71
C LYS A 50 -2.58 -26.59 14.86
N ARG A 51 -1.98 -26.34 13.68
CA ARG A 51 -2.38 -25.25 12.78
C ARG A 51 -3.64 -25.56 11.96
N LEU A 52 -4.14 -26.80 11.94
CA LEU A 52 -5.40 -27.13 11.27
C LEU A 52 -6.61 -26.35 11.83
N ASP A 53 -6.59 -26.07 13.13
CA ASP A 53 -7.66 -25.32 13.80
C ASP A 53 -7.50 -23.79 13.65
N ASN A 54 -6.38 -23.33 13.08
CA ASN A 54 -6.15 -21.91 12.88
C ASN A 54 -6.91 -21.42 11.63
N LYS A 55 -7.93 -20.59 11.86
CA LYS A 55 -8.74 -19.97 10.79
C LYS A 55 -7.93 -19.18 9.76
N ASP A 56 -6.74 -18.71 10.12
CA ASP A 56 -5.88 -17.93 9.25
C ASP A 56 -5.00 -18.83 8.37
N CYS A 57 -4.85 -20.12 8.70
CA CYS A 57 -4.13 -21.07 7.85
C CYS A 57 -4.98 -21.49 6.65
N VAL A 58 -4.32 -21.63 5.50
CA VAL A 58 -4.91 -22.11 4.23
C VAL A 58 -4.05 -23.28 3.75
N TYR A 59 -4.42 -24.49 4.19
CA TYR A 59 -3.73 -25.72 3.84
C TYR A 59 -4.59 -26.56 2.92
N LEU A 60 -4.15 -26.73 1.67
CA LEU A 60 -4.88 -27.48 0.65
C LEU A 60 -4.09 -28.69 0.20
N VAL A 61 -4.79 -29.75 -0.22
CA VAL A 61 -4.21 -30.96 -0.81
C VAL A 61 -4.83 -31.22 -2.17
N GLY A 62 -4.00 -31.58 -3.13
CA GLY A 62 -4.42 -32.05 -4.45
C GLY A 62 -4.33 -33.57 -4.52
N LYS A 63 -5.42 -34.24 -4.89
CA LYS A 63 -5.49 -35.71 -4.99
C LYS A 63 -5.82 -36.18 -6.41
N GLU A 64 -5.13 -37.22 -6.87
CA GLU A 64 -5.49 -38.00 -8.07
C GLU A 64 -5.62 -39.47 -7.63
N ASP A 65 -6.80 -40.06 -7.83
CA ASP A 65 -7.13 -41.43 -7.42
C ASP A 65 -6.82 -41.71 -5.93
N ASP A 66 -7.35 -40.85 -5.04
CA ASP A 66 -7.14 -40.84 -3.58
C ASP A 66 -5.68 -40.66 -3.10
N LYS A 67 -4.72 -40.57 -4.01
CA LYS A 67 -3.32 -40.29 -3.70
C LYS A 67 -3.08 -38.79 -3.60
N ILE A 68 -2.42 -38.35 -2.53
CA ILE A 68 -1.94 -36.97 -2.40
C ILE A 68 -0.77 -36.75 -3.36
N VAL A 69 -0.97 -35.82 -4.29
CA VAL A 69 -0.02 -35.51 -5.37
C VAL A 69 0.35 -34.04 -5.44
N GLY A 70 -0.32 -33.19 -4.66
CA GLY A 70 0.02 -31.79 -4.49
C GLY A 70 -0.39 -31.24 -3.14
N PHE A 71 0.19 -30.11 -2.77
CA PHE A 71 -0.15 -29.39 -1.55
C PHE A 71 0.02 -27.87 -1.72
N VAL A 72 -0.64 -27.14 -0.84
CA VAL A 72 -0.42 -25.72 -0.57
C VAL A 72 -0.35 -25.51 0.93
N PHE A 73 0.68 -24.79 1.36
CA PHE A 73 0.77 -24.17 2.66
C PHE A 73 0.76 -22.65 2.49
N ALA A 74 -0.26 -22.02 3.06
CA ALA A 74 -0.47 -20.60 3.02
C ALA A 74 -1.11 -20.10 4.33
N TRP A 75 -1.13 -18.79 4.53
CA TRP A 75 -1.86 -18.17 5.62
C TRP A 75 -2.41 -16.80 5.21
N VAL A 76 -3.39 -16.30 5.95
CA VAL A 76 -3.92 -14.95 5.83
C VAL A 76 -3.43 -14.12 7.01
N SER A 77 -3.05 -12.88 6.77
CA SER A 77 -2.68 -11.91 7.80
C SER A 77 -2.96 -10.52 7.27
N GLU A 78 -3.69 -9.70 8.04
CA GLU A 78 -4.01 -8.31 7.71
C GLU A 78 -4.61 -8.11 6.30
N GLY A 79 -5.56 -8.97 5.92
CA GLY A 79 -6.19 -8.92 4.59
C GLY A 79 -5.25 -9.29 3.43
N VAL A 80 -4.10 -9.92 3.72
CA VAL A 80 -3.16 -10.41 2.71
C VAL A 80 -3.04 -11.93 2.78
N GLY A 81 -3.24 -12.59 1.64
CA GLY A 81 -2.97 -14.00 1.44
C GLY A 81 -1.49 -14.26 1.17
N ASN A 82 -0.83 -14.99 2.04
CA ASN A 82 0.59 -15.34 1.95
C ASN A 82 0.71 -16.78 1.46
N LEU A 83 1.07 -16.96 0.18
CA LEU A 83 1.39 -18.27 -0.37
C LEU A 83 2.84 -18.61 -0.05
N HIS A 84 3.06 -19.59 0.82
CA HIS A 84 4.40 -19.96 1.30
C HIS A 84 5.01 -21.07 0.47
N TRP A 85 4.42 -22.26 0.54
CA TRP A 85 4.89 -23.44 -0.20
C TRP A 85 3.75 -24.04 -0.99
N MET A 86 4.00 -24.27 -2.28
CA MET A 86 3.11 -25.01 -3.15
C MET A 86 3.94 -25.98 -3.95
N GLY A 87 3.43 -27.19 -4.11
CA GLY A 87 4.20 -28.21 -4.80
C GLY A 87 3.35 -29.34 -5.35
N LEU A 88 3.91 -29.98 -6.39
CA LEU A 88 3.36 -31.17 -7.02
C LEU A 88 4.44 -32.24 -7.08
N ALA A 89 4.04 -33.49 -6.81
CA ALA A 89 4.86 -34.66 -7.04
C ALA A 89 5.37 -34.69 -8.50
N PRO A 90 6.65 -35.06 -8.76
CA PRO A 90 7.26 -34.94 -10.10
C PRO A 90 6.44 -35.54 -11.25
N GLY A 91 5.86 -36.73 -11.06
CA GLY A 91 5.04 -37.42 -12.07
C GLY A 91 3.66 -36.81 -12.35
N TYR A 92 3.27 -35.78 -11.59
CA TYR A 92 1.95 -35.13 -11.66
C TYR A 92 2.03 -33.69 -12.18
N ARG A 93 3.22 -33.26 -12.62
CA ARG A 93 3.46 -31.95 -13.22
C ARG A 93 3.05 -31.91 -14.69
N LYS A 94 2.89 -30.70 -15.23
CA LYS A 94 2.47 -30.45 -16.63
C LYS A 94 1.08 -31.05 -16.99
N LYS A 95 0.27 -31.40 -15.98
CA LYS A 95 -1.14 -31.83 -16.12
C LYS A 95 -2.17 -30.72 -15.82
N GLY A 96 -1.70 -29.48 -15.61
CA GLY A 96 -2.55 -28.33 -15.21
C GLY A 96 -2.94 -28.30 -13.73
N TYR A 97 -2.40 -29.20 -12.90
CA TYR A 97 -2.74 -29.24 -11.46
C TYR A 97 -2.19 -28.05 -10.67
N GLY A 98 -1.08 -27.47 -11.14
CA GLY A 98 -0.48 -26.29 -10.51
C GLY A 98 -1.38 -25.07 -10.69
N ASP A 99 -1.96 -24.92 -11.89
CA ASP A 99 -2.97 -23.90 -12.17
C ASP A 99 -4.17 -24.07 -11.24
N LYS A 100 -4.74 -25.28 -11.15
CA LYS A 100 -5.91 -25.56 -10.30
C LYS A 100 -5.64 -25.28 -8.82
N LEU A 101 -4.49 -25.70 -8.29
CA LEU A 101 -4.12 -25.44 -6.88
C LEU A 101 -4.00 -23.95 -6.62
N LEU A 102 -3.36 -23.20 -7.52
CA LEU A 102 -3.18 -21.77 -7.37
C LEU A 102 -4.52 -21.01 -7.49
N GLU A 103 -5.38 -21.40 -8.43
CA GLU A 103 -6.73 -20.84 -8.59
C GLU A 103 -7.57 -21.04 -7.33
N GLU A 104 -7.60 -22.26 -6.78
CA GLU A 104 -8.35 -22.54 -5.55
C GLU A 104 -7.75 -21.78 -4.35
N THR A 105 -6.43 -21.66 -4.26
CA THR A 105 -5.78 -20.88 -3.19
C THR A 105 -6.20 -19.41 -3.24
N ILE A 106 -6.20 -18.81 -4.44
CA ILE A 106 -6.60 -17.40 -4.62
C ILE A 106 -8.08 -17.23 -4.31
N LYS A 107 -8.92 -18.20 -4.68
CA LYS A 107 -10.33 -18.23 -4.31
C LYS A 107 -10.53 -18.28 -2.79
N THR A 108 -9.81 -19.15 -2.08
CA THR A 108 -9.83 -19.19 -0.61
C THR A 108 -9.38 -17.87 0.01
N PHE A 109 -8.36 -17.21 -0.56
CA PHE A 109 -7.96 -15.87 -0.10
C PHE A 109 -9.07 -14.83 -0.29
N MET A 110 -9.79 -14.84 -1.43
CA MET A 110 -10.94 -13.94 -1.63
C MET A 110 -12.05 -14.19 -0.63
N GLU A 111 -12.39 -15.45 -0.39
CA GLU A 111 -13.43 -15.84 0.58
C GLU A 111 -13.06 -15.44 2.01
N LYS A 112 -11.76 -15.36 2.32
CA LYS A 112 -11.22 -14.87 3.59
C LYS A 112 -11.04 -13.34 3.64
N GLY A 113 -11.52 -12.61 2.64
CA GLY A 113 -11.48 -11.15 2.62
C GLY A 113 -10.12 -10.55 2.23
N CYS A 114 -9.22 -11.33 1.64
CA CYS A 114 -7.92 -10.80 1.23
C CYS A 114 -8.04 -9.89 0.01
N HIS A 115 -7.45 -8.69 0.10
CA HIS A 115 -7.33 -7.73 -1.01
C HIS A 115 -6.07 -7.98 -1.87
N GLU A 116 -5.10 -8.72 -1.33
CA GLU A 116 -3.84 -9.02 -1.97
C GLU A 116 -3.42 -10.47 -1.70
N ALA A 117 -2.74 -11.08 -2.67
CA ALA A 117 -1.92 -12.26 -2.44
C ALA A 117 -0.46 -11.96 -2.77
N LYS A 118 0.45 -12.51 -1.97
CA LYS A 118 1.89 -12.41 -2.18
C LYS A 118 2.58 -13.74 -1.98
N LEU A 119 3.72 -13.88 -2.64
CA LEU A 119 4.59 -15.05 -2.54
C LEU A 119 6.03 -14.65 -2.78
N PHE A 120 6.94 -15.48 -2.30
CA PHE A 120 8.34 -15.44 -2.66
C PHE A 120 8.67 -16.60 -3.60
N THR A 121 9.51 -16.34 -4.60
CA THR A 121 10.03 -17.39 -5.50
C THR A 121 11.50 -17.14 -5.81
N TYR A 122 12.21 -18.17 -6.26
CA TYR A 122 13.61 -18.03 -6.64
C TYR A 122 13.74 -17.69 -8.13
N PRO A 123 14.69 -16.82 -8.52
CA PRO A 123 14.96 -16.53 -9.94
C PRO A 123 15.29 -17.77 -10.79
N SER A 124 15.81 -18.84 -10.15
CA SER A 124 16.09 -20.12 -10.81
C SER A 124 14.82 -20.89 -11.16
N GLU A 125 13.73 -20.71 -10.40
CA GLU A 125 12.48 -21.47 -10.54
C GLU A 125 11.57 -20.90 -11.62
N LYS A 126 12.07 -20.93 -12.86
CA LYS A 126 11.35 -20.39 -14.02
C LYS A 126 9.95 -20.98 -14.17
N VAL A 127 9.75 -22.27 -13.89
CA VAL A 127 8.42 -22.90 -14.04
C VAL A 127 7.41 -22.28 -13.07
N ALA A 128 7.79 -22.11 -11.80
CA ALA A 128 6.94 -21.48 -10.79
C ALA A 128 6.70 -20.00 -11.12
N TYR A 129 7.76 -19.27 -11.50
CA TYR A 129 7.68 -17.87 -11.91
C TYR A 129 6.65 -17.65 -13.03
N HIS A 130 6.71 -18.44 -14.12
CA HIS A 130 5.76 -18.30 -15.23
C HIS A 130 4.34 -18.74 -14.84
N LEU A 131 4.19 -19.73 -13.95
CA LEU A 131 2.89 -20.08 -13.39
C LEU A 131 2.29 -18.88 -12.65
N PHE A 132 3.04 -18.25 -11.76
CA PHE A 132 2.57 -17.09 -11.00
C PHE A 132 2.25 -15.89 -11.91
N GLN A 133 3.11 -15.59 -12.89
CA GLN A 133 2.85 -14.53 -13.87
C GLN A 133 1.56 -14.77 -14.67
N LYS A 134 1.35 -16.00 -15.15
CA LYS A 134 0.12 -16.39 -15.86
C LYS A 134 -1.13 -16.13 -15.00
N HIS A 135 -1.01 -16.35 -13.70
CA HIS A 135 -2.07 -16.11 -12.72
C HIS A 135 -2.08 -14.69 -12.17
N GLY A 136 -1.48 -13.71 -12.86
CA GLY A 136 -1.63 -12.29 -12.56
C GLY A 136 -0.75 -11.75 -11.44
N PHE A 137 0.21 -12.54 -10.94
CA PHE A 137 1.24 -12.02 -10.04
C PHE A 137 2.27 -11.20 -10.81
N LYS A 138 2.68 -10.08 -10.24
CA LYS A 138 3.71 -9.19 -10.77
C LYS A 138 4.88 -9.13 -9.81
N GLU A 139 6.08 -9.06 -10.35
CA GLU A 139 7.29 -8.78 -9.58
C GLU A 139 7.23 -7.35 -9.02
N VAL A 140 7.35 -7.22 -7.71
CA VAL A 140 7.36 -5.92 -7.01
C VAL A 140 8.68 -5.63 -6.31
N ALA A 141 9.46 -6.67 -5.99
CA ALA A 141 10.79 -6.50 -5.43
C ALA A 141 11.69 -7.69 -5.80
N PHE A 142 12.98 -7.37 -5.99
CA PHE A 142 14.06 -8.32 -6.13
C PHE A 142 15.01 -8.16 -4.95
N ILE A 143 15.21 -9.23 -4.18
CA ILE A 143 16.15 -9.27 -3.07
C ILE A 143 17.39 -10.03 -3.54
N ASP A 144 18.51 -9.33 -3.57
CA ASP A 144 19.75 -9.88 -4.05
C ASP A 144 20.37 -10.89 -3.04
N HIS A 145 21.09 -11.88 -3.58
CA HIS A 145 21.75 -12.93 -2.81
C HIS A 145 22.63 -12.42 -1.64
N ARG A 146 23.16 -11.20 -1.70
CA ARG A 146 23.97 -10.60 -0.63
C ARG A 146 23.22 -10.46 0.71
N PHE A 147 21.88 -10.42 0.70
CA PHE A 147 21.09 -10.25 1.92
C PHE A 147 20.78 -11.57 2.63
N PHE A 148 20.46 -12.63 1.87
CA PHE A 148 19.97 -13.89 2.44
C PHE A 148 20.74 -15.13 1.96
N GLY A 149 21.88 -14.95 1.27
CA GLY A 149 22.63 -16.03 0.63
C GLY A 149 21.97 -16.60 -0.63
N VAL A 150 20.71 -16.25 -0.90
CA VAL A 150 19.92 -16.63 -2.07
C VAL A 150 19.18 -15.42 -2.63
N SER A 151 19.08 -15.33 -3.96
CA SER A 151 18.24 -14.29 -4.58
C SER A 151 16.77 -14.70 -4.51
N ILE A 152 15.89 -13.75 -4.19
CA ILE A 152 14.46 -13.99 -4.01
C ILE A 152 13.67 -12.90 -4.72
N ILE A 153 12.58 -13.29 -5.37
CA ILE A 153 11.62 -12.39 -6.00
C ILE A 153 10.35 -12.35 -5.16
N LEU A 154 9.92 -11.16 -4.75
CA LEU A 154 8.58 -10.94 -4.19
C LEU A 154 7.62 -10.70 -5.36
N MET A 155 6.61 -11.55 -5.46
CA MET A 155 5.54 -11.40 -6.44
C MET A 155 4.22 -11.13 -5.74
N VAL A 156 3.44 -10.18 -6.28
CA VAL A 156 2.17 -9.72 -5.71
C VAL A 156 1.07 -9.74 -6.77
N ARG A 157 -0.11 -10.21 -6.37
CA ARG A 157 -1.36 -10.11 -7.13
C ARG A 157 -2.39 -9.37 -6.27
N LYS A 158 -2.93 -8.26 -6.76
CA LYS A 158 -4.16 -7.68 -6.19
C LYS A 158 -5.33 -8.58 -6.56
N ILE A 159 -6.09 -9.06 -5.57
CA ILE A 159 -7.16 -10.04 -5.80
C ILE A 159 -8.53 -9.37 -5.76
N THR A 160 -8.81 -8.60 -4.71
CA THR A 160 -9.96 -7.70 -4.66
C THR A 160 -9.48 -6.26 -4.52
N PRO A 161 -10.16 -5.29 -5.15
CA PRO A 161 -9.93 -3.89 -4.82
C PRO A 161 -10.23 -3.71 -3.33
N ILE A 162 -9.30 -3.10 -2.59
CA ILE A 162 -9.59 -2.62 -1.24
C ILE A 162 -10.80 -1.69 -1.38
N PRO A 163 -11.93 -1.94 -0.69
CA PRO A 163 -13.08 -1.05 -0.75
C PRO A 163 -12.60 0.37 -0.44
N GLU A 164 -13.13 1.36 -1.16
CA GLU A 164 -12.58 2.72 -1.12
C GLU A 164 -12.61 3.31 0.30
N GLU A 165 -13.61 2.91 1.09
CA GLU A 165 -13.80 3.25 2.49
C GLU A 165 -12.69 2.74 3.42
N HIS A 166 -12.04 1.62 3.08
CA HIS A 166 -10.96 1.02 3.88
C HIS A 166 -9.57 1.42 3.37
N ARG A 167 -9.50 2.18 2.26
CA ARG A 167 -8.22 2.61 1.70
C ARG A 167 -7.75 3.86 2.40
N ALA A 168 -6.65 3.74 3.15
CA ALA A 168 -5.93 4.88 3.70
C ALA A 168 -5.69 5.93 2.61
N LYS A 169 -6.11 7.16 2.88
CA LYS A 169 -6.03 8.30 1.98
C LYS A 169 -4.72 9.04 2.25
N LYS A 170 -4.09 9.51 1.17
CA LYS A 170 -2.73 10.06 1.21
C LYS A 170 -2.72 11.49 0.70
N ILE A 171 -2.17 12.40 1.49
CA ILE A 171 -2.05 13.81 1.16
C ILE A 171 -0.58 14.21 1.27
N VAL A 172 -0.11 15.00 0.31
CA VAL A 172 1.22 15.61 0.36
C VAL A 172 1.10 17.13 0.20
N LEU A 173 1.72 17.88 1.10
CA LEU A 173 1.79 19.34 1.05
C LEU A 173 3.25 19.74 0.82
N ALA A 174 3.51 20.64 -0.11
CA ALA A 174 4.84 21.13 -0.41
C ALA A 174 4.86 22.65 -0.58
N GLY A 175 5.92 23.27 -0.08
CA GLY A 175 6.14 24.70 -0.18
C GLY A 175 7.51 25.11 0.35
N GLU A 176 7.84 26.39 0.23
CA GLU A 176 9.05 26.98 0.79
C GLU A 176 8.89 27.31 2.28
N ALA A 177 10.01 27.34 3.00
CA ALA A 177 10.06 27.80 4.37
C ALA A 177 9.41 29.20 4.52
N GLY A 178 8.43 29.31 5.41
CA GLY A 178 7.66 30.54 5.62
C GLY A 178 6.26 30.52 4.99
N GLN A 179 5.98 29.63 4.03
CA GLN A 179 4.64 29.48 3.43
C GLN A 179 3.63 28.76 4.33
N GLY A 180 3.99 28.45 5.58
CA GLY A 180 3.04 27.89 6.56
C GLY A 180 2.69 26.40 6.36
N ILE A 181 3.47 25.63 5.58
CA ILE A 181 3.24 24.18 5.34
C ILE A 181 3.12 23.39 6.65
N LYS A 182 4.03 23.63 7.61
CA LYS A 182 3.99 22.97 8.92
C LYS A 182 2.68 23.25 9.66
N LEU A 183 2.22 24.51 9.66
CA LEU A 183 0.98 24.89 10.34
C LEU A 183 -0.23 24.22 9.70
N MET A 184 -0.33 24.26 8.36
CA MET A 184 -1.39 23.58 7.62
C MET A 184 -1.42 22.08 7.89
N ALA A 185 -0.25 21.43 7.87
CA ALA A 185 -0.15 19.99 8.06
C ALA A 185 -0.66 19.55 9.44
N HIS A 186 -0.28 20.28 10.49
CA HIS A 186 -0.76 19.99 11.85
C HIS A 186 -2.25 20.29 11.99
N ALA A 187 -2.73 21.42 11.45
CA ALA A 187 -4.15 21.75 11.47
C ALA A 187 -4.98 20.66 10.77
N LEU A 188 -4.59 20.23 9.57
CA LEU A 188 -5.28 19.17 8.85
C LEU A 188 -5.23 17.84 9.61
N ALA A 189 -4.07 17.46 10.14
CA ALA A 189 -3.92 16.22 10.90
C ALA A 189 -4.81 16.21 12.16
N ASN A 190 -4.86 17.33 12.90
CA ASN A 190 -5.71 17.46 14.07
C ASN A 190 -7.21 17.43 13.72
N ILE A 191 -7.61 18.10 12.63
CA ILE A 191 -8.99 18.07 12.14
C ILE A 191 -9.39 16.63 11.82
N LEU A 192 -8.56 15.90 11.07
CA LEU A 192 -8.80 14.49 10.74
C LEU A 192 -8.87 13.61 12.00
N ALA A 193 -7.97 13.80 12.96
CA ALA A 193 -7.96 13.06 14.22
C ALA A 193 -9.23 13.32 15.05
N LYS A 194 -9.69 14.56 15.12
CA LYS A 194 -10.94 14.93 15.82
C LYS A 194 -12.20 14.40 15.13
N LEU A 195 -12.12 14.14 13.83
CA LEU A 195 -13.16 13.42 13.07
C LEU A 195 -13.07 11.89 13.23
N GLY A 196 -12.22 11.40 14.14
CA GLY A 196 -12.11 9.98 14.48
C GLY A 196 -11.21 9.17 13.54
N LYS A 197 -10.47 9.81 12.63
CA LYS A 197 -9.51 9.12 11.77
C LYS A 197 -8.22 8.84 12.55
N GLU A 198 -7.58 7.72 12.26
CA GLU A 198 -6.16 7.60 12.57
C GLU A 198 -5.36 8.41 11.56
N VAL A 199 -4.29 9.05 12.03
CA VAL A 199 -3.49 9.97 11.22
C VAL A 199 -2.01 9.74 11.51
N ALA A 200 -1.23 9.55 10.44
CA ALA A 200 0.22 9.63 10.48
C ALA A 200 0.68 10.88 9.71
N LEU A 201 1.50 11.71 10.37
CA LEU A 201 2.09 12.92 9.78
C LEU A 201 3.62 12.80 9.79
N ASN A 202 4.22 12.87 8.61
CA ASN A 202 5.66 12.93 8.41
C ASN A 202 6.06 14.29 7.85
N LEU A 203 7.10 14.92 8.42
CA LEU A 203 7.64 16.21 7.97
C LEU A 203 9.03 15.99 7.40
N VAL A 204 9.16 16.25 6.11
CA VAL A 204 10.41 16.12 5.35
C VAL A 204 10.94 17.52 5.10
N TYR A 205 12.15 17.76 5.58
CA TYR A 205 12.90 18.99 5.35
C TYR A 205 14.04 18.69 4.40
N ASP A 206 14.34 19.63 3.51
CA ASP A 206 15.61 19.56 2.80
C ASP A 206 16.80 19.80 3.77
N ALA A 207 18.00 19.45 3.31
CA ALA A 207 19.22 19.61 4.10
C ALA A 207 19.72 21.07 4.17
N THR A 208 18.97 22.04 3.66
CA THR A 208 19.45 23.43 3.56
C THR A 208 19.18 24.22 4.84
N VAL A 209 20.12 25.10 5.20
CA VAL A 209 20.12 25.79 6.51
C VAL A 209 19.17 27.01 6.53
N ARG A 210 18.79 27.55 5.36
CA ARG A 210 17.81 28.64 5.17
C ARG A 210 17.19 28.59 3.77
N GLY A 211 15.88 28.81 3.67
CA GLY A 211 15.18 28.93 2.39
C GLY A 211 14.86 27.59 1.72
N GLY A 212 14.72 26.53 2.51
CA GLY A 212 14.48 25.19 2.02
C GLY A 212 13.03 24.85 1.73
N ASN A 213 12.83 23.81 0.92
CA ASN A 213 11.55 23.18 0.71
C ASN A 213 11.13 22.35 1.93
N ILE A 214 9.88 22.51 2.31
CA ILE A 214 9.23 21.74 3.36
C ILE A 214 8.14 20.91 2.71
N ARG A 215 8.17 19.61 2.97
CA ARG A 215 7.14 18.67 2.57
C ARG A 215 6.49 18.06 3.81
N ALA A 216 5.18 17.98 3.81
CA ALA A 216 4.40 17.25 4.80
C ALA A 216 3.63 16.12 4.11
N GLU A 217 3.78 14.91 4.61
CA GLU A 217 3.10 13.72 4.15
C GLU A 217 2.12 13.27 5.21
N ILE A 218 0.85 13.13 4.83
CA ILE A 218 -0.24 12.78 5.72
C ILE A 218 -0.90 11.52 5.18
N VAL A 219 -0.98 10.49 6.01
CA VAL A 219 -1.81 9.30 5.77
C VAL A 219 -2.92 9.32 6.80
N TYR A 220 -4.16 9.12 6.36
CA TYR A 220 -5.28 8.99 7.29
C TYR A 220 -6.23 7.87 6.88
N SER A 221 -6.87 7.25 7.88
CA SER A 221 -7.68 6.04 7.71
C SER A 221 -8.75 5.94 8.79
N ASP A 222 -9.83 5.23 8.51
CA ASP A 222 -10.80 4.78 9.53
C ASP A 222 -10.28 3.57 10.34
N GLU A 223 -9.24 2.91 9.84
CA GLU A 223 -8.61 1.70 10.40
C GLU A 223 -7.12 1.94 10.74
N PRO A 224 -6.52 1.09 11.61
CA PRO A 224 -5.09 1.03 11.90
C PRO A 224 -4.14 1.35 10.72
N ILE A 225 -3.27 2.36 10.85
CA ILE A 225 -2.24 2.69 9.86
C ILE A 225 -0.97 1.88 10.14
N GLU A 226 -0.76 0.80 9.38
CA GLU A 226 0.45 -0.02 9.50
C GLU A 226 1.69 0.61 8.85
N VAL A 227 1.51 1.22 7.67
CA VAL A 227 2.60 1.77 6.86
C VAL A 227 2.30 3.23 6.53
N PRO A 228 2.99 4.19 7.19
CA PRO A 228 2.74 5.62 7.00
C PRO A 228 3.49 6.21 5.78
N PHE A 229 4.12 5.37 4.96
CA PHE A 229 4.93 5.80 3.81
C PHE A 229 4.23 5.50 2.49
N PHE A 230 4.41 6.38 1.50
CA PHE A 230 3.83 6.20 0.18
C PHE A 230 4.64 6.87 -0.94
N GLU A 231 4.54 6.29 -2.15
CA GLU A 231 5.19 6.83 -3.36
C GLU A 231 4.32 7.86 -4.10
N GLU A 232 3.00 7.67 -4.09
CA GLU A 232 2.03 8.55 -4.75
C GLU A 232 0.88 8.88 -3.78
N ALA A 233 0.59 10.18 -3.65
CA ALA A 233 -0.55 10.68 -2.88
C ALA A 233 -1.85 10.66 -3.69
N ASP A 234 -2.99 10.64 -3.01
CA ASP A 234 -4.27 10.86 -3.68
C ASP A 234 -4.45 12.36 -3.99
N ILE A 235 -4.02 13.26 -3.09
CA ILE A 235 -4.05 14.72 -3.29
C ILE A 235 -2.68 15.33 -2.94
N GLY A 236 -2.16 16.18 -3.82
CA GLY A 236 -0.99 17.01 -3.59
C GLY A 236 -1.36 18.49 -3.56
N LEU A 237 -0.67 19.27 -2.73
CA LEU A 237 -0.72 20.74 -2.73
C LEU A 237 0.70 21.29 -2.90
N GLN A 238 0.89 22.20 -3.85
CA GLN A 238 2.17 22.89 -4.07
C GLN A 238 1.97 24.41 -4.05
N LEU A 239 2.58 25.09 -3.06
CA LEU A 239 2.48 26.54 -2.88
C LEU A 239 3.68 27.32 -3.43
N SER A 240 4.79 26.66 -3.72
CA SER A 240 5.98 27.30 -4.27
C SER A 240 5.76 27.72 -5.73
N LYS A 241 6.37 28.84 -6.13
CA LYS A 241 6.41 29.28 -7.54
C LYS A 241 7.26 28.35 -8.42
N THR A 242 8.16 27.60 -7.80
CA THR A 242 8.87 26.50 -8.46
C THR A 242 8.32 25.18 -7.92
N PRO A 243 7.57 24.41 -8.72
CA PRO A 243 7.01 23.15 -8.28
C PRO A 243 8.09 22.15 -7.89
N ASP A 244 7.85 21.37 -6.83
CA ASP A 244 8.72 20.26 -6.43
C ASP A 244 8.40 19.03 -7.30
N PRO A 245 9.33 18.58 -8.17
CA PRO A 245 9.11 17.43 -9.05
C PRO A 245 9.04 16.10 -8.28
N SER A 246 9.47 16.06 -7.02
CA SER A 246 9.37 14.87 -6.17
C SER A 246 7.95 14.60 -5.65
N VAL A 247 7.06 15.59 -5.75
CA VAL A 247 5.67 15.48 -5.31
C VAL A 247 4.86 14.75 -6.38
N ARG A 248 4.50 13.50 -6.09
CA ARG A 248 3.65 12.67 -6.94
C ARG A 248 2.27 12.53 -6.32
N ALA A 249 1.24 12.96 -7.04
CA ALA A 249 -0.14 12.77 -6.63
C ALA A 249 -1.08 12.61 -7.82
N LYS A 250 -2.22 11.94 -7.59
CA LYS A 250 -3.27 11.76 -8.60
C LYS A 250 -3.97 13.08 -8.95
N LEU A 251 -4.25 13.89 -7.93
CA LEU A 251 -4.77 15.25 -8.02
C LEU A 251 -3.71 16.21 -7.46
N VAL A 252 -3.42 17.31 -8.15
CA VAL A 252 -2.46 18.32 -7.65
C VAL A 252 -3.09 19.70 -7.69
N LEU A 253 -3.31 20.29 -6.51
CA LEU A 253 -3.59 21.71 -6.33
C LEU A 253 -2.29 22.49 -6.38
N ILE A 254 -2.22 23.53 -7.21
CA ILE A 254 -0.97 24.27 -7.43
C ILE A 254 -1.19 25.77 -7.46
N GLU A 255 -0.25 26.52 -6.88
CA GLU A 255 -0.16 27.96 -7.07
C GLU A 255 -0.09 28.28 -8.57
N SER A 256 -1.04 29.06 -9.07
CA SER A 256 -1.19 29.26 -10.52
C SER A 256 0.03 29.96 -11.13
N SER A 257 0.71 30.82 -10.37
CA SER A 257 1.95 31.48 -10.80
C SER A 257 3.14 30.51 -10.92
N ALA A 258 3.01 29.26 -10.44
CA ALA A 258 4.02 28.22 -10.61
C ALA A 258 3.92 27.49 -11.97
N CYS A 259 2.89 27.78 -12.77
CA CYS A 259 2.63 27.13 -14.04
C CYS A 259 2.60 28.14 -15.19
N ASP A 260 3.35 27.86 -16.26
CA ASP A 260 3.18 28.59 -17.53
C ASP A 260 1.83 28.26 -18.20
N ALA A 261 1.35 29.19 -19.03
CA ALA A 261 0.11 29.07 -19.79
C ALA A 261 0.07 27.82 -20.71
N GLU A 262 1.23 27.32 -21.14
CA GLU A 262 1.36 26.11 -21.97
C GLU A 262 2.29 25.08 -21.30
N CYS A 263 1.72 24.22 -20.46
CA CYS A 263 2.43 23.14 -19.78
C CYS A 263 2.79 21.99 -20.75
N LYS A 264 3.65 22.23 -21.74
CA LYS A 264 3.95 21.27 -22.81
C LYS A 264 4.89 20.10 -22.39
N LYS A 265 5.57 20.23 -21.25
CA LYS A 265 6.57 19.25 -20.74
C LYS A 265 6.47 18.96 -19.24
N CYS A 266 5.37 19.35 -18.59
CA CYS A 266 5.24 19.15 -17.15
C CYS A 266 4.81 17.72 -16.85
N GLU A 267 5.58 17.03 -16.00
CA GLU A 267 5.25 15.68 -15.51
C GLU A 267 4.10 15.71 -14.47
N ILE A 268 3.73 16.90 -13.99
CA ILE A 268 2.68 17.12 -13.00
C ILE A 268 1.31 17.18 -13.71
N ARG A 269 0.40 16.28 -13.33
CA ARG A 269 -1.00 16.28 -13.80
C ARG A 269 -1.81 17.38 -13.08
N CYS A 270 -1.75 18.61 -13.60
CA CYS A 270 -2.45 19.78 -13.05
C CYS A 270 -3.40 20.40 -14.10
N PRO A 271 -4.68 19.98 -14.18
CA PRO A 271 -5.65 20.62 -15.06
C PRO A 271 -5.86 22.09 -14.64
N ALA A 272 -6.30 22.94 -15.56
CA ALA A 272 -6.45 24.37 -15.29
C ALA A 272 -7.36 24.69 -14.09
N SER A 273 -8.35 23.83 -13.80
CA SER A 273 -9.26 23.94 -12.64
C SER A 273 -8.60 23.73 -11.28
N ASP A 274 -7.40 23.13 -11.24
CA ASP A 274 -6.67 22.90 -9.98
C ASP A 274 -5.48 23.87 -9.81
N ARG A 275 -5.35 24.84 -10.73
CA ARG A 275 -4.41 25.96 -10.63
C ARG A 275 -5.09 27.14 -9.96
N ILE A 276 -4.67 27.47 -8.75
CA ILE A 276 -5.33 28.46 -7.91
C ILE A 276 -4.35 29.59 -7.62
N PRO A 277 -4.71 30.86 -7.89
CA PRO A 277 -3.84 32.00 -7.63
C PRO A 277 -3.85 32.35 -6.13
N PHE A 278 -3.37 31.45 -5.27
CA PHE A 278 -3.49 31.59 -3.81
C PHE A 278 -2.86 32.89 -3.31
N GLU A 279 -1.69 33.27 -3.82
CA GLU A 279 -1.01 34.53 -3.45
C GLU A 279 -1.87 35.75 -3.81
N GLN A 280 -2.43 35.79 -5.01
CA GLN A 280 -3.30 36.86 -5.45
C GLN A 280 -4.58 36.94 -4.59
N LEU A 281 -5.22 35.80 -4.34
CA LEU A 281 -6.45 35.74 -3.52
C LEU A 281 -6.20 36.22 -2.09
N ALA A 282 -5.06 35.85 -1.50
CA ALA A 282 -4.69 36.29 -0.16
C ALA A 282 -4.48 37.81 -0.10
N ILE A 283 -3.85 38.40 -1.12
CA ILE A 283 -3.65 39.85 -1.21
C ILE A 283 -4.97 40.58 -1.44
N GLU A 284 -5.79 40.14 -2.40
CA GLU A 284 -7.03 40.83 -2.77
C GLU A 284 -8.12 40.75 -1.70
N GLN A 285 -8.27 39.59 -1.04
CA GLN A 285 -9.36 39.36 -0.09
C GLN A 285 -8.97 39.63 1.37
N PHE A 286 -7.68 39.50 1.70
CA PHE A 286 -7.20 39.58 3.09
C PHE A 286 -6.07 40.60 3.29
N ASN A 287 -5.69 41.36 2.25
CA ASN A 287 -4.63 42.38 2.27
C ASN A 287 -3.27 41.86 2.74
N SER A 288 -3.02 40.54 2.68
CA SER A 288 -1.76 39.97 3.15
C SER A 288 -1.49 38.58 2.59
N PRO A 289 -0.27 38.29 2.11
CA PRO A 289 0.12 36.97 1.60
C PRO A 289 0.24 35.91 2.72
N ILE A 290 0.20 36.30 4.00
CA ILE A 290 0.30 35.34 5.11
C ILE A 290 -0.88 34.35 5.16
N PHE A 291 -1.99 34.66 4.49
CA PHE A 291 -3.20 33.85 4.46
C PHE A 291 -3.27 32.85 3.30
N VAL A 292 -2.24 32.79 2.45
CA VAL A 292 -2.12 31.81 1.34
C VAL A 292 -2.36 30.38 1.83
N ASN A 293 -1.74 30.03 2.94
CA ASN A 293 -1.81 28.71 3.55
C ASN A 293 -3.22 28.36 4.04
N MET A 294 -3.97 29.34 4.56
CA MET A 294 -5.33 29.15 5.06
C MET A 294 -6.33 29.01 3.92
N ILE A 295 -6.19 29.80 2.84
CA ILE A 295 -7.00 29.63 1.62
C ILE A 295 -6.73 28.24 1.03
N ALA A 296 -5.47 27.84 0.95
CA ALA A 296 -5.09 26.52 0.44
C ALA A 296 -5.61 25.37 1.32
N LEU A 297 -5.57 25.52 2.65
CA LEU A 297 -6.17 24.56 3.58
C LEU A 297 -7.68 24.43 3.34
N GLY A 298 -8.38 25.55 3.15
CA GLY A 298 -9.81 25.57 2.80
C GLY A 298 -10.10 24.75 1.55
N ARG A 299 -9.36 25.00 0.46
CA ARG A 299 -9.57 24.25 -0.79
C ARG A 299 -9.27 22.77 -0.61
N LEU A 300 -8.22 22.44 0.14
CA LEU A 300 -7.87 21.05 0.44
C LEU A 300 -8.98 20.34 1.21
N LEU A 301 -9.57 20.97 2.23
CA LEU A 301 -10.70 20.41 2.99
C LEU A 301 -11.90 20.11 2.08
N SER A 302 -12.20 21.00 1.12
CA SER A 302 -13.26 20.79 0.11
C SER A 302 -12.97 19.59 -0.79
N LYS A 303 -11.74 19.48 -1.34
CA LYS A 303 -11.34 18.34 -2.17
C LYS A 303 -11.29 17.01 -1.42
N VAL A 304 -11.00 17.04 -0.11
CA VAL A 304 -11.05 15.86 0.76
C VAL A 304 -12.51 15.46 1.08
N GLY A 305 -13.46 16.40 0.95
CA GLY A 305 -14.87 16.17 1.27
C GLY A 305 -15.20 16.30 2.76
N ILE A 306 -14.40 17.06 3.52
CA ILE A 306 -14.66 17.33 4.93
C ILE A 306 -15.75 18.39 5.04
N ASN A 307 -16.83 18.09 5.76
CA ASN A 307 -17.85 19.10 6.08
C ASN A 307 -17.27 20.17 6.99
N ILE A 308 -16.98 21.35 6.42
CA ILE A 308 -16.36 22.47 7.12
C ILE A 308 -17.12 22.94 8.37
N GLU A 309 -18.45 22.78 8.39
CA GLU A 309 -19.27 23.21 9.53
C GLU A 309 -19.12 22.30 10.76
N THR A 310 -18.58 21.10 10.59
CA THR A 310 -18.26 20.21 11.72
C THR A 310 -16.90 20.49 12.37
N VAL A 311 -16.11 21.39 11.78
CA VAL A 311 -14.73 21.66 12.20
C VAL A 311 -14.66 22.80 13.20
N ASN A 312 -14.08 22.55 14.38
CA ASN A 312 -13.80 23.60 15.37
C ASN A 312 -12.40 24.22 15.20
N PHE A 313 -12.32 25.20 14.29
CA PHE A 313 -11.08 25.90 13.95
C PHE A 313 -10.44 26.69 15.10
N ALA A 314 -11.20 27.11 16.11
CA ALA A 314 -10.69 27.89 17.23
C ALA A 314 -9.57 27.17 18.01
N SER A 315 -9.58 25.83 17.96
CA SER A 315 -8.60 24.98 18.61
C SER A 315 -7.42 24.57 17.73
N GLU A 316 -7.45 24.90 16.43
CA GLU A 316 -6.44 24.46 15.44
C GLU A 316 -5.44 25.54 15.05
N PHE A 317 -5.81 26.81 15.22
CA PHE A 317 -5.00 27.94 14.80
C PHE A 317 -4.46 28.72 16.00
N PRO A 318 -3.29 29.36 15.86
CA PRO A 318 -2.83 30.34 16.83
C PRO A 318 -3.89 31.42 17.08
N SER A 319 -3.93 31.98 18.29
CA SER A 319 -4.84 33.09 18.63
C SER A 319 -4.60 34.33 17.77
N GLN A 320 -3.38 34.49 17.25
CA GLN A 320 -3.03 35.56 16.33
C GLN A 320 -3.73 35.36 14.98
N PHE A 321 -4.50 36.37 14.54
CA PHE A 321 -5.29 36.35 13.30
C PHE A 321 -6.33 35.22 13.24
N LEU A 322 -6.85 34.75 14.38
CA LEU A 322 -7.75 33.61 14.40
C LEU A 322 -8.98 33.81 13.52
N ASP A 323 -9.64 34.97 13.62
CA ASP A 323 -10.85 35.27 12.86
C ASP A 323 -10.57 35.39 11.35
N GLU A 324 -9.45 36.01 10.98
CA GLU A 324 -9.00 36.13 9.60
C GLU A 324 -8.61 34.77 9.02
N ASN A 325 -7.93 33.92 9.79
CA ASN A 325 -7.60 32.55 9.38
C ASN A 325 -8.86 31.73 9.12
N ILE A 326 -9.87 31.79 10.00
CA ILE A 326 -11.14 31.10 9.81
C ILE A 326 -11.86 31.61 8.55
N LYS A 327 -11.88 32.93 8.31
CA LYS A 327 -12.44 33.51 7.09
C LYS A 327 -11.69 33.06 5.83
N ALA A 328 -10.36 33.00 5.87
CA ALA A 328 -9.51 32.54 4.76
C ALA A 328 -9.75 31.06 4.42
N VAL A 329 -9.87 30.20 5.44
CA VAL A 329 -10.23 28.79 5.24
C VAL A 329 -11.62 28.66 4.63
N ARG A 330 -12.62 29.38 5.16
CA ARG A 330 -13.99 29.35 4.61
C ARG A 330 -14.03 29.85 3.16
N TYR A 331 -13.30 30.92 2.84
CA TYR A 331 -13.18 31.44 1.48
C TYR A 331 -12.56 30.42 0.53
N GLY A 332 -11.44 29.81 0.92
CA GLY A 332 -10.76 28.80 0.11
C GLY A 332 -11.60 27.53 -0.09
N TYR A 333 -12.41 27.17 0.91
CA TYR A 333 -13.31 26.01 0.84
C TYR A 333 -14.31 26.14 -0.30
N THR A 334 -14.93 27.33 -0.45
CA THR A 334 -15.96 27.61 -1.47
C THR A 334 -15.40 28.14 -2.80
N TYR A 335 -14.08 28.18 -2.97
CA TYR A 335 -13.47 28.77 -4.16
C TYR A 335 -13.72 27.91 -5.41
N GLN A 336 -14.37 28.52 -6.42
CA GLN A 336 -14.75 27.87 -7.69
C GLN A 336 -15.70 26.66 -7.55
N ASP A 337 -16.52 26.65 -6.49
CA ASP A 337 -17.61 25.68 -6.31
C ASP A 337 -18.95 26.19 -6.87
#